data_AF-A0A948C904-F1
#
_entry.id   AF-A0A948C904-F1
#
_cell.length_a   1.000
_cell.length_b   1.000
_cell.length_c   1.000
_cell.angle_alpha   90.00
_cell.angle_beta   90.00
_cell.angle_gamma   90.00
#
_symmetry.space_group_name_H-M   'P 1'
#
loop_
_entity.id
_entity.type
_entity.pdbx_description
1 polymer ?
#
loop_
_entity_poly.entity_id
_entity_poly.type
_entity_poly.pdbx_seq_one_letter_code
_entity_poly.pdbx_strand_id
1 'polypeptide(L)'
;MNILHVVIFIFGGGAIALFAVNQDLLDKFGQFFGSARGADILVYIALILLFYFYIELVNKQTKDQVQLTKLISHTAINEAYTTYQDKIKEIKNQNSKDDFVFIIRAYNEDSHIGQTIDEIIKAGYQKIVVTNDGSQDTTAFVVKEKQEQYKDKLIILINHMINRG
;
A
#
# COMPACT_ATOMS: atom_id res chain seq x y z
N MET A 1 -7.80 -19.15 -1.83
CA MET A 1 -8.33 -19.57 -0.52
C MET A 1 -7.48 -20.74 -0.07
N ASN A 2 -6.82 -20.64 1.09
CA ASN A 2 -5.90 -21.68 1.54
C ASN A 2 -6.71 -22.97 1.80
N ILE A 3 -6.27 -24.13 1.32
CA ILE A 3 -7.00 -25.41 1.44
C ILE A 3 -7.37 -25.69 2.91
N LEU A 4 -6.49 -25.26 3.82
CA LEU A 4 -6.68 -25.29 5.27
C LEU A 4 -8.01 -24.65 5.74
N HIS A 5 -8.42 -23.51 5.16
CA HIS A 5 -9.65 -22.82 5.58
C HIS A 5 -10.89 -23.60 5.19
N VAL A 6 -10.88 -24.19 3.97
CA VAL A 6 -11.98 -25.01 3.46
C VAL A 6 -12.11 -26.29 4.27
N VAL A 7 -10.99 -26.94 4.56
CA VAL A 7 -10.93 -28.13 5.42
C VAL A 7 -11.46 -27.80 6.81
N ILE A 8 -10.99 -26.74 7.45
CA ILE A 8 -11.44 -26.39 8.81
C ILE A 8 -12.93 -26.02 8.84
N PHE A 9 -13.45 -25.33 7.83
CA PHE A 9 -14.87 -24.97 7.78
C PHE A 9 -15.78 -26.20 7.58
N ILE A 10 -15.41 -27.10 6.66
CA ILE A 10 -16.21 -28.29 6.35
C ILE A 10 -16.09 -29.32 7.47
N PHE A 11 -14.86 -29.66 7.90
CA PHE A 11 -14.65 -30.65 8.96
C PHE A 11 -15.04 -30.11 10.33
N GLY A 12 -14.78 -28.83 10.63
CA GLY A 12 -15.21 -28.19 11.87
C GLY A 12 -16.73 -28.13 11.98
N GLY A 13 -17.41 -27.68 10.93
CA GLY A 13 -18.88 -27.68 10.88
C GLY A 13 -19.49 -29.08 11.00
N GLY A 14 -18.90 -30.06 10.30
CA GLY A 14 -19.32 -31.47 10.40
C GLY A 14 -19.10 -32.07 11.78
N ALA A 15 -17.98 -31.78 12.43
CA ALA A 15 -17.69 -32.24 13.79
C ALA A 15 -18.68 -31.67 14.81
N ILE A 16 -19.01 -30.38 14.72
CA ILE A 16 -20.01 -29.75 15.60
C ILE A 16 -21.39 -30.40 15.40
N ALA A 17 -21.80 -30.64 14.15
CA ALA A 17 -23.07 -31.30 13.86
C ALA A 17 -23.11 -32.75 14.41
N LEU A 18 -22.02 -33.51 14.29
CA LEU A 18 -21.92 -34.86 14.84
C LEU A 18 -21.99 -34.87 16.38
N PHE A 19 -21.29 -33.95 17.05
CA PHE A 19 -21.33 -33.84 18.51
C PHE A 19 -22.68 -33.34 19.03
N ALA A 20 -23.41 -32.53 18.26
CA ALA A 20 -24.76 -32.09 18.61
C ALA A 20 -25.76 -33.26 18.61
N VAL A 21 -25.57 -34.26 17.74
CA VAL A 21 -26.44 -35.44 17.64
C VAL A 21 -26.07 -36.53 18.65
N ASN A 22 -24.79 -36.63 19.04
CA ASN A 22 -24.31 -37.68 19.94
C ASN A 22 -23.41 -37.12 21.06
N GLN A 23 -24.00 -36.97 22.26
CA GLN A 23 -23.33 -36.45 23.45
C GLN A 23 -22.29 -37.42 24.03
N ASP A 24 -22.46 -38.74 23.88
CA ASP A 24 -21.49 -39.73 24.35
C ASP A 24 -20.15 -39.62 23.60
N LEU A 25 -20.19 -39.27 22.31
CA LEU A 25 -18.98 -38.99 21.52
C LEU A 25 -18.27 -37.71 22.00
N LEU A 26 -19.02 -36.69 22.40
CA LEU A 26 -18.48 -35.46 22.95
C LEU A 26 -17.80 -35.69 24.31
N ASP A 27 -18.40 -36.51 25.17
CA ASP A 27 -17.85 -36.83 26.47
C ASP A 27 -16.59 -37.69 26.36
N LYS A 28 -16.58 -38.68 25.47
CA LYS A 28 -15.37 -39.48 25.16
C LYS A 28 -14.24 -38.63 24.57
N PHE A 29 -14.58 -37.67 23.70
CA PHE A 29 -13.61 -36.70 23.19
C PHE A 29 -13.02 -35.86 24.33
N GLY A 30 -13.87 -35.36 25.23
CA GLY A 30 -13.42 -34.63 26.41
C GLY A 30 -12.48 -35.44 27.31
N GLN A 31 -12.85 -36.68 27.60
CA GLN A 31 -12.07 -37.59 28.44
C GLN A 31 -10.71 -37.94 27.83
N PHE A 32 -10.62 -38.08 26.50
CA PHE A 32 -9.35 -38.29 25.79
C PHE A 32 -8.35 -37.15 26.04
N PHE A 33 -8.84 -35.92 26.12
CA PHE A 33 -8.05 -34.73 26.42
C PHE A 33 -8.00 -34.39 27.92
N GLY A 34 -8.52 -35.26 28.79
CA GLY A 34 -8.49 -35.09 30.25
C GLY A 34 -9.48 -34.06 30.80
N SER A 35 -10.46 -33.61 30.01
CA SER A 35 -11.52 -32.70 30.48
C SER A 35 -12.78 -33.48 30.85
N ALA A 36 -13.42 -33.06 31.93
CA ALA A 36 -14.75 -33.55 32.32
C ALA A 36 -15.86 -33.10 31.34
N ARG A 37 -15.60 -32.08 30.52
CA ARG A 37 -16.55 -31.54 29.53
C ARG A 37 -15.84 -31.36 28.19
N GLY A 38 -16.17 -32.19 27.20
CA GLY A 38 -15.60 -32.10 25.85
C GLY A 38 -15.92 -30.80 25.14
N ALA A 39 -17.05 -30.17 25.47
CA ALA A 39 -17.44 -28.87 24.93
C ALA A 39 -16.40 -27.77 25.23
N ASP A 40 -15.81 -27.76 26.42
CA ASP A 40 -14.84 -26.72 26.82
C ASP A 40 -13.58 -26.77 25.92
N ILE A 41 -13.10 -27.98 25.61
CA ILE A 41 -11.96 -28.17 24.71
C ILE A 41 -12.28 -27.71 23.30
N LEU A 42 -13.47 -28.03 22.79
CA LEU A 42 -13.90 -27.58 21.46
C LEU A 42 -13.93 -26.05 21.37
N VAL A 43 -14.42 -25.38 22.41
CA VAL A 43 -14.42 -23.92 22.48
C VAL A 43 -12.99 -23.38 22.49
N TYR A 44 -12.07 -23.94 23.27
CA TYR A 44 -10.68 -23.49 23.28
C TYR A 44 -9.96 -23.71 21.94
N ILE A 45 -10.16 -24.86 21.30
CA ILE A 45 -9.62 -25.13 19.95
C ILE A 45 -10.19 -24.13 18.95
N ALA A 46 -11.50 -23.84 19.01
CA ALA A 46 -12.13 -22.86 18.15
C ALA A 46 -11.56 -21.46 18.35
N LEU A 47 -11.31 -21.04 19.59
CA LEU A 47 -10.68 -19.74 19.90
C LEU A 47 -9.24 -19.66 19.35
N ILE A 48 -8.45 -20.71 19.52
CA ILE A 48 -7.07 -20.76 19.00
C ILE A 48 -7.08 -20.69 17.47
N LEU A 49 -7.94 -21.47 16.79
CA LEU A 49 -8.07 -21.46 15.33
C LEU A 49 -8.57 -20.11 14.82
N LEU A 50 -9.55 -19.51 15.49
CA LEU A 50 -10.05 -18.18 15.16
C LEU A 50 -8.93 -17.13 15.24
N PHE A 51 -8.15 -17.16 16.33
CA PHE A 51 -7.03 -16.25 16.50
C PHE A 51 -5.96 -16.46 15.42
N TYR A 52 -5.62 -17.71 15.13
CA TYR A 52 -4.68 -18.06 14.06
C TYR A 52 -5.14 -17.49 12.70
N PHE A 53 -6.40 -17.70 12.32
CA PHE A 53 -6.94 -17.16 11.06
C PHE A 53 -7.01 -15.65 11.02
N TYR A 54 -7.34 -15.02 12.15
CA TYR A 54 -7.31 -13.57 12.27
C TYR A 54 -5.92 -13.03 11.96
N ILE A 55 -4.87 -13.60 12.57
CA ILE A 55 -3.48 -13.20 12.31
C ILE A 55 -3.08 -13.51 10.86
N GLU A 56 -3.46 -14.65 10.30
CA GLU A 56 -3.19 -14.98 8.90
C GLU A 56 -3.83 -13.96 7.94
N LEU A 57 -5.08 -13.54 8.20
CA LEU A 57 -5.79 -12.56 7.40
C LEU A 57 -5.15 -11.17 7.50
N VAL A 58 -4.78 -10.73 8.71
CA VAL A 58 -4.07 -9.46 8.94
C VAL A 58 -2.73 -9.44 8.22
N ASN A 59 -1.97 -10.54 8.31
CA ASN A 59 -0.69 -10.67 7.62
C ASN A 59 -0.86 -10.62 6.10
N LYS A 60 -1.88 -11.29 5.58
CA LYS A 60 -2.19 -11.25 4.15
C LYS A 60 -2.57 -9.85 3.71
N GLN A 61 -3.49 -9.19 4.41
CA GLN A 61 -3.89 -7.82 4.12
C GLN A 61 -2.70 -6.86 4.14
N THR A 62 -1.78 -7.02 5.09
CA THR A 62 -0.56 -6.21 5.18
C THR A 62 0.34 -6.44 3.95
N LYS A 63 0.56 -7.69 3.54
CA LYS A 63 1.34 -8.01 2.33
C LYS A 63 0.69 -7.43 1.07
N ASP A 64 -0.63 -7.54 0.95
CA ASP A 64 -1.39 -7.04 -0.18
C ASP A 64 -1.28 -5.50 -0.27
N GLN A 65 -1.34 -4.77 0.86
CA GLN A 65 -1.12 -3.31 0.88
C GLN A 65 0.29 -2.92 0.43
N VAL A 66 1.33 -3.65 0.87
CA VAL A 66 2.71 -3.41 0.44
C VAL A 66 2.90 -3.66 -1.05
N GLN A 67 2.33 -4.75 -1.59
CA GLN A 67 2.39 -5.06 -3.02
C GLN A 67 1.66 -4.02 -3.86
N LEU A 68 0.49 -3.57 -3.39
CA LEU A 68 -0.27 -2.52 -4.05
C LEU A 68 0.50 -1.20 -4.07
N THR A 69 1.14 -0.81 -2.97
CA THR A 69 1.97 0.41 -2.90
C THR A 69 3.10 0.34 -3.92
N LYS A 70 3.81 -0.79 -3.98
CA LYS A 70 4.87 -1.02 -4.99
C LYS A 70 4.31 -0.87 -6.40
N LEU A 71 3.16 -1.48 -6.69
CA LEU A 71 2.54 -1.42 -8.01
C LEU A 71 2.18 0.03 -8.39
N ILE A 72 1.55 0.78 -7.49
CA ILE A 72 1.18 2.19 -7.72
C ILE A 72 2.42 3.03 -8.01
N SER A 73 3.47 2.91 -7.19
CA SER A 73 4.72 3.65 -7.41
C SER A 73 5.41 3.26 -8.72
N HIS A 74 5.47 1.95 -9.05
CA HIS A 74 6.04 1.49 -10.31
C HIS A 74 5.27 2.03 -11.51
N THR A 75 3.94 2.00 -11.48
CA THR A 75 3.11 2.55 -12.55
C THR A 75 3.31 4.06 -12.69
N ALA A 76 3.28 4.82 -11.58
CA ALA A 76 3.45 6.27 -11.60
C ALA A 76 4.84 6.70 -12.10
N ILE A 77 5.91 6.00 -11.70
CA ILE A 77 7.27 6.25 -12.18
C ILE A 77 7.38 5.93 -13.67
N ASN A 78 6.84 4.80 -14.11
CA ASN A 78 6.89 4.41 -15.53
C ASN A 78 6.09 5.36 -16.42
N GLU A 79 4.92 5.81 -15.96
CA GLU A 79 4.11 6.82 -16.63
C GLU A 79 4.89 8.13 -16.75
N ALA A 80 5.41 8.66 -15.63
CA ALA A 80 6.21 9.87 -15.64
C ALA A 80 7.45 9.74 -16.54
N TYR A 81 8.19 8.63 -16.46
CA TYR A 81 9.34 8.40 -17.33
C TYR A 81 8.93 8.41 -18.81
N THR A 82 7.85 7.74 -19.17
CA THR A 82 7.34 7.71 -20.55
C THR A 82 6.92 9.09 -21.04
N THR A 83 6.27 9.88 -20.18
CA THR A 83 5.84 11.25 -20.49
C THR A 83 7.01 12.22 -20.64
N TYR A 84 8.04 12.12 -19.81
CA TYR A 84 9.14 13.10 -19.74
C TYR A 84 10.45 12.63 -20.38
N GLN A 85 10.51 11.42 -20.95
CA GLN A 85 11.74 10.82 -21.50
C GLN A 85 12.49 11.74 -22.48
N ASP A 86 11.78 12.48 -23.32
CA ASP A 86 12.40 13.32 -24.34
C ASP A 86 13.04 14.56 -23.69
N LYS A 87 12.31 15.23 -22.79
CA LYS A 87 12.84 16.34 -21.98
C LYS A 87 14.06 15.92 -21.14
N ILE A 88 14.04 14.70 -20.57
CA ILE A 88 15.17 14.17 -19.79
C ILE A 88 16.42 14.02 -20.66
N LYS A 89 16.27 13.56 -21.92
CA LYS A 89 17.39 13.40 -22.86
C LYS A 89 17.91 14.72 -23.42
N GLU A 90 17.02 15.71 -23.58
CA GLU A 90 17.37 17.03 -24.13
C GLU A 90 18.15 17.90 -23.13
N ILE A 91 17.86 17.79 -21.84
CA ILE A 91 18.53 18.61 -20.82
C ILE A 91 19.96 18.14 -20.60
N LYS A 92 20.90 19.07 -20.80
CA LYS A 92 22.33 18.90 -20.56
C LYS A 92 22.76 19.75 -19.37
N ASN A 93 23.69 19.23 -18.56
CA ASN A 93 24.29 19.99 -17.47
C ASN A 93 25.17 21.09 -18.06
N GLN A 94 24.92 22.33 -17.66
CA GLN A 94 25.67 23.51 -18.08
C GLN A 94 26.53 24.05 -16.93
N ASN A 95 26.09 23.88 -15.69
CA ASN A 95 26.79 24.35 -14.51
C ASN A 95 26.70 23.33 -13.35
N SER A 96 27.44 23.56 -12.27
CA SER A 96 27.50 22.66 -11.11
C SER A 96 26.18 22.49 -10.36
N LYS A 97 25.22 23.41 -10.51
CA LYS A 97 23.88 23.25 -9.92
C LYS A 97 23.04 22.24 -10.67
N ASP A 98 23.35 21.98 -11.94
CA ASP A 98 22.63 20.98 -12.75
C ASP A 98 22.98 19.54 -12.35
N ASP A 99 24.00 19.34 -11.52
CA ASP A 99 24.31 18.03 -10.93
C ASP A 99 23.31 17.63 -9.84
N PHE A 100 22.49 18.58 -9.36
CA PHE A 100 21.51 18.35 -8.30
C PHE A 100 20.10 18.17 -8.87
N VAL A 101 19.33 17.29 -8.22
CA VAL A 101 17.91 17.09 -8.47
C VAL A 101 17.17 17.29 -7.16
N PHE A 102 16.19 18.19 -7.14
CA PHE A 102 15.31 18.38 -6.00
C PHE A 102 14.16 17.41 -6.07
N ILE A 103 13.94 16.64 -5.00
CA ILE A 103 12.80 15.73 -4.89
C ILE A 103 11.85 16.32 -3.85
N ILE A 104 10.63 16.65 -4.29
CA ILE A 104 9.58 17.23 -3.45
C ILE A 104 8.47 16.20 -3.32
N ARG A 105 8.17 15.76 -2.10
CA ARG A 105 6.98 14.96 -1.82
C ARG A 105 5.85 15.91 -1.46
N ALA A 106 4.70 15.76 -2.10
CA ALA A 106 3.55 16.63 -1.92
C ALA A 106 2.29 15.80 -1.65
N TYR A 107 1.52 16.20 -0.64
CA TYR A 107 0.17 15.71 -0.38
C TYR A 107 -0.69 16.84 0.15
N ASN A 108 -1.65 17.30 -0.67
CA ASN A 108 -2.49 18.45 -0.41
C ASN A 108 -1.70 19.74 -0.11
N GLU A 109 -0.75 20.09 -0.98
CA GLU A 109 0.20 21.20 -0.80
C GLU A 109 0.01 22.31 -1.85
N ASP A 110 -1.20 22.45 -2.41
CA ASP A 110 -1.48 23.40 -3.51
C ASP A 110 -1.08 24.85 -3.21
N SER A 111 -1.24 25.27 -1.95
CA SER A 111 -0.88 26.61 -1.47
C SER A 111 0.63 26.90 -1.43
N HIS A 112 1.50 25.89 -1.30
CA HIS A 112 2.94 26.09 -1.08
C HIS A 112 3.84 25.50 -2.19
N ILE A 113 3.36 24.48 -2.91
CA ILE A 113 4.18 23.76 -3.90
C ILE A 113 4.68 24.68 -5.02
N GLY A 114 3.84 25.62 -5.45
CA GLY A 114 4.19 26.60 -6.48
C GLY A 114 5.33 27.52 -6.04
N GLN A 115 5.24 28.08 -4.83
CA GLN A 115 6.29 28.94 -4.27
C GLN A 115 7.60 28.17 -4.07
N THR A 116 7.52 26.93 -3.60
CA THR A 116 8.71 26.08 -3.40
C THR A 116 9.45 25.85 -4.72
N ILE A 117 8.72 25.57 -5.82
CA ILE A 117 9.30 25.42 -7.16
C ILE A 117 9.96 26.73 -7.60
N ASP A 118 9.29 27.88 -7.42
CA ASP A 118 9.81 29.19 -7.79
C ASP A 118 11.12 29.51 -7.07
N GLU A 119 11.22 29.20 -5.77
CA GLU A 119 12.42 29.44 -4.96
C GLU A 119 13.59 28.58 -5.40
N ILE A 120 13.37 27.30 -5.71
CA ILE A 120 14.41 26.39 -6.22
C ILE A 120 14.96 26.90 -7.55
N ILE A 121 14.07 27.32 -8.46
CA ILE A 121 14.48 27.84 -9.77
C ILE A 121 15.19 29.19 -9.62
N LYS A 122 14.71 30.08 -8.74
CA LYS A 122 15.35 31.36 -8.42
C LYS A 122 16.74 31.16 -7.81
N ALA A 123 16.94 30.10 -7.04
CA ALA A 123 18.25 29.70 -6.54
C ALA A 123 19.17 29.14 -7.64
N GLY A 124 18.69 28.99 -8.88
CA GLY A 124 19.47 28.60 -10.05
C GLY A 124 19.50 27.10 -10.34
N TYR A 125 18.64 26.30 -9.71
CA TYR A 125 18.53 24.87 -9.98
C TYR A 125 17.49 24.61 -11.08
N GLN A 126 17.72 23.55 -11.87
CA GLN A 126 16.95 23.30 -13.08
C GLN A 126 16.19 21.98 -13.08
N LYS A 127 16.47 21.08 -12.12
CA LYS A 127 15.92 19.71 -12.09
C LYS A 127 15.13 19.49 -10.82
N ILE A 128 13.83 19.29 -10.99
CA ILE A 128 12.85 19.11 -9.92
C ILE A 128 12.01 17.89 -10.26
N VAL A 129 11.86 16.99 -9.30
CA VAL A 129 10.92 15.87 -9.33
C VAL A 129 9.91 16.10 -8.21
N VAL A 130 8.65 16.24 -8.57
CA VAL A 130 7.54 16.34 -7.62
C VAL A 130 6.83 14.99 -7.58
N THR A 131 6.78 14.36 -6.42
CA THR A 131 5.98 13.17 -6.17
C THR A 131 4.69 13.60 -5.47
N ASN A 132 3.61 13.65 -6.22
CA ASN A 132 2.27 13.86 -5.69
C ASN A 132 1.71 12.52 -5.18
N ASP A 133 1.57 12.39 -3.87
CA ASP A 133 1.11 11.17 -3.21
C ASP A 133 -0.43 11.08 -3.18
N GLY A 134 -1.08 11.25 -4.33
CA GLY A 134 -2.54 11.10 -4.46
C GLY A 134 -3.34 12.22 -3.79
N SER A 135 -2.85 13.46 -3.85
CA SER A 135 -3.59 14.66 -3.39
C SER A 135 -4.98 14.73 -4.00
N GLN A 136 -5.93 15.24 -3.21
CA GLN A 136 -7.33 15.45 -3.63
C GLN A 136 -7.61 16.91 -4.02
N ASP A 137 -6.65 17.79 -3.77
CA ASP A 137 -6.70 19.23 -4.09
C ASP A 137 -6.11 19.53 -5.48
N THR A 138 -5.74 20.80 -5.71
CA THR A 138 -5.18 21.26 -6.98
C THR A 138 -3.66 21.13 -7.10
N THR A 139 -2.98 20.41 -6.20
CA THR A 139 -1.50 20.27 -6.17
C THR A 139 -0.93 19.91 -7.55
N ALA A 140 -1.48 18.88 -8.21
CA ALA A 140 -1.01 18.44 -9.52
C ALA A 140 -1.22 19.50 -10.62
N PHE A 141 -2.28 20.29 -10.50
CA PHE A 141 -2.56 21.38 -11.43
C PHE A 141 -1.53 22.51 -11.27
N VAL A 142 -1.24 22.94 -10.04
CA VAL A 142 -0.23 23.96 -9.76
C VAL A 142 1.14 23.55 -10.31
N VAL A 143 1.55 22.29 -10.15
CA VAL A 143 2.82 21.79 -10.71
C VAL A 143 2.82 21.86 -12.24
N LYS A 144 1.70 21.54 -12.90
CA LYS A 144 1.57 21.65 -14.36
C LYS A 144 1.62 23.10 -14.83
N GLU A 145 1.03 24.04 -14.09
CA GLU A 145 1.18 25.47 -14.39
C GLU A 145 2.65 25.92 -14.31
N LYS A 146 3.39 25.44 -13.30
CA LYS A 146 4.84 25.70 -13.19
C LYS A 146 5.66 25.07 -14.30
N GLN A 147 5.27 23.88 -14.79
CA GLN A 147 5.88 23.28 -15.99
C GLN A 147 5.71 24.16 -17.23
N GLU A 148 4.56 24.81 -17.38
CA GLU A 148 4.31 25.74 -18.49
C GLU A 148 5.00 27.10 -18.29
N GLN A 149 5.11 27.58 -17.04
CA GLN A 149 5.83 28.80 -16.71
C GLN A 149 7.34 28.67 -16.96
N TYR A 150 7.92 27.50 -16.68
CA TYR A 150 9.35 27.21 -16.75
C TYR A 150 9.66 26.12 -17.78
N LYS A 151 9.31 26.37 -19.05
CA LYS A 151 9.43 25.37 -20.13
C LYS A 151 10.84 24.86 -20.38
N ASP A 152 11.84 25.69 -20.09
CA ASP A 152 13.27 25.39 -20.24
C ASP A 152 13.85 24.60 -19.05
N LYS A 153 13.06 24.34 -18.00
CA LYS A 153 13.47 23.59 -16.82
C LYS A 153 12.93 22.16 -16.83
N LEU A 154 13.64 21.25 -16.17
CA LEU A 154 13.18 19.88 -15.97
C LEU A 154 12.33 19.82 -14.70
N ILE A 155 11.01 19.89 -14.86
CA ILE A 155 10.07 19.64 -13.77
C ILE A 155 9.30 18.37 -14.12
N ILE A 156 9.52 17.31 -13.37
CA ILE A 156 8.86 16.00 -13.53
C ILE A 156 7.78 15.87 -12.46
N LEU A 157 6.56 15.53 -12.85
CA LEU A 157 5.48 15.19 -11.93
C LEU A 157 5.25 13.69 -11.93
N ILE A 158 5.47 13.04 -10.79
CA ILE A 158 5.08 11.66 -10.52
C ILE A 158 3.77 11.71 -9.74
N ASN A 159 2.70 11.19 -10.31
CA ASN A 159 1.37 11.29 -9.73
C ASN A 159 0.87 9.91 -9.30
N HIS A 160 0.72 9.69 -7.99
CA HIS A 160 0.06 8.49 -7.48
C HIS A 160 -1.45 8.60 -7.66
N MET A 161 -2.10 7.50 -8.02
CA MET A 161 -3.57 7.46 -8.17
C MET A 161 -4.30 7.58 -6.83
N ILE A 162 -3.72 7.05 -5.75
CA ILE A 162 -4.33 6.98 -4.42
C ILE A 162 -3.20 7.17 -3.40
N ASN A 163 -3.43 8.00 -2.38
CA ASN A 163 -2.52 8.11 -1.23
C ASN A 163 -2.50 6.78 -0.45
N ARG A 164 -1.32 6.27 -0.12
CA ARG A 164 -1.15 5.02 0.65
C ARG A 164 -0.33 5.16 1.94
N GLY A 165 0.06 6.39 2.32
CA GLY A 165 0.83 6.69 3.53
C GLY A 165 2.33 6.63 3.32
#